data_AF-A0AB35R880-F1
#
_entry.id   AF-A0AB35R880-F1
#
_cell.length_a   1.000
_cell.length_b   1.000
_cell.length_c   1.000
_cell.angle_alpha   90.00
_cell.angle_beta   90.00
_cell.angle_gamma   90.00
#
_symmetry.space_group_name_H-M   'P 1'
#
loop_
_entity.id
_entity.type
_entity.pdbx_description
1 polymer ?
#
loop_
_entity_poly.entity_id
_entity_poly.type
_entity_poly.pdbx_seq_one_letter_code
_entity_poly.pdbx_strand_id
1 'polypeptide(L)'
;MNNRRDNSAEFLLVCLWIAIPAIAVCLLVLKFSNAVGLDFQAGCQLLLGLIAGAAILCAAWWWQENNDGFIFTVKNVLPASLAVIWLGFWSALQQWGSVGRAFHGHVQDVAWWANGFTRWGVLLIIVSAGYSYVCRTRDGY
;
A
#
# COMPACT_ATOMS: atom_id res chain seq x y z
N MET A 1 -38.14 -12.12 28.41
CA MET A 1 -37.26 -10.94 28.52
C MET A 1 -35.76 -11.25 28.41
N ASN A 2 -35.30 -12.51 28.29
CA ASN A 2 -33.87 -12.87 28.13
C ASN A 2 -33.30 -12.60 26.72
N ASN A 3 -33.99 -13.01 25.64
CA ASN A 3 -33.45 -12.92 24.26
C ASN A 3 -32.97 -11.52 23.82
N ARG A 4 -33.55 -10.43 24.34
CA ARG A 4 -33.16 -9.06 23.95
C ARG A 4 -31.82 -8.63 24.58
N ARG A 5 -31.51 -9.17 25.76
CA ARG A 5 -30.25 -8.91 26.48
C ARG A 5 -29.11 -9.75 25.91
N ASP A 6 -29.40 -10.98 25.51
CA ASP A 6 -28.43 -11.86 24.86
C ASP A 6 -28.03 -11.32 23.47
N ASN A 7 -29.00 -10.90 22.65
CA ASN A 7 -28.71 -10.30 21.33
C ASN A 7 -27.92 -8.98 21.40
N SER A 8 -28.09 -8.19 22.46
CA SER A 8 -27.32 -6.94 22.64
C SER A 8 -25.92 -7.20 23.19
N ALA A 9 -25.74 -8.24 24.02
CA ALA A 9 -24.43 -8.71 24.45
C ALA A 9 -23.63 -9.30 23.29
N GLU A 10 -24.27 -10.11 22.42
CA GLU A 10 -23.62 -10.64 21.22
C GLU A 10 -23.25 -9.54 20.23
N PHE A 11 -24.13 -8.55 20.02
CA PHE A 11 -23.80 -7.39 19.19
C PHE A 11 -22.62 -6.57 19.75
N LEU A 12 -22.56 -6.36 21.07
CA LEU A 12 -21.42 -5.70 21.72
C LEU A 12 -20.12 -6.51 21.58
N LEU A 13 -20.19 -7.83 21.69
CA LEU A 13 -19.04 -8.71 21.49
C LEU A 13 -18.52 -8.63 20.05
N VAL A 14 -19.40 -8.66 19.04
CA VAL A 14 -19.02 -8.47 17.63
C VAL A 14 -18.38 -7.10 17.40
N CYS A 15 -18.96 -6.04 17.96
CA CYS A 15 -18.39 -4.70 17.90
C CYS A 15 -17.01 -4.62 18.54
N LEU A 16 -16.79 -5.26 19.69
CA LEU A 16 -15.48 -5.33 20.36
C LEU A 16 -14.46 -6.11 19.51
N TRP A 17 -14.86 -7.23 18.92
CA TRP A 17 -14.02 -8.04 18.04
C TRP A 17 -13.54 -7.30 16.79
N ILE A 18 -14.30 -6.32 16.31
CA ILE A 18 -13.92 -5.48 15.16
C ILE A 18 -13.17 -4.22 15.65
N ALA A 19 -13.63 -3.59 16.72
CA ALA A 19 -13.09 -2.33 17.21
C ALA A 19 -11.68 -2.48 17.79
N ILE A 20 -11.39 -3.54 18.54
CA ILE A 20 -10.06 -3.78 19.13
C ILE A 20 -8.97 -3.86 18.05
N PRO A 21 -9.08 -4.72 17.01
CA PRO A 21 -8.09 -4.76 15.94
C PRO A 21 -8.05 -3.46 15.14
N ALA A 22 -9.20 -2.81 14.88
CA ALA A 22 -9.23 -1.52 14.19
C ALA A 22 -8.45 -0.44 14.96
N ILE A 23 -8.58 -0.37 16.29
CA ILE A 23 -7.83 0.55 17.15
C ILE A 23 -6.34 0.19 17.13
N ALA A 24 -5.99 -1.10 17.21
CA ALA A 24 -4.59 -1.53 17.15
C ALA A 24 -3.93 -1.14 15.81
N VAL A 25 -4.63 -1.33 14.69
CA VAL A 25 -4.16 -0.88 13.36
C VAL A 25 -4.03 0.64 13.32
N CYS A 26 -5.00 1.37 13.85
CA CYS A 26 -4.96 2.84 13.93
C CYS A 26 -3.74 3.33 14.72
N LEU A 27 -3.45 2.72 15.88
CA LEU A 27 -2.28 3.06 16.70
C LEU A 27 -0.96 2.73 15.99
N LEU A 28 -0.90 1.62 15.26
CA LEU A 28 0.26 1.26 14.45
C LEU A 28 0.50 2.29 13.35
N VAL A 29 -0.55 2.66 12.62
CA VAL A 29 -0.49 3.69 11.57
C VAL A 29 -0.08 5.03 12.18
N LEU A 30 -0.62 5.43 13.35
CA LEU A 30 -0.22 6.67 14.02
C LEU A 30 1.25 6.69 14.43
N LYS A 31 1.76 5.58 14.99
CA LYS A 31 3.19 5.47 15.35
C LYS A 31 4.08 5.55 14.11
N PHE A 32 3.69 4.86 13.05
CA PHE A 32 4.39 4.87 11.77
C PHE A 32 4.36 6.26 11.13
N SER A 33 3.19 6.90 11.08
CA SER A 33 2.99 8.24 10.53
C SER A 33 3.80 9.29 11.29
N ASN A 34 3.81 9.24 12.63
CA ASN A 34 4.61 10.14 13.47
C ASN A 34 6.11 9.92 13.28
N ALA A 35 6.58 8.68 13.10
CA ALA A 35 7.98 8.40 12.85
C ALA A 35 8.46 8.95 11.49
N VAL A 36 7.56 8.99 10.51
CA VAL A 36 7.84 9.38 9.12
C VAL A 36 7.48 10.86 8.85
N GLY A 37 6.85 11.54 9.82
CA GLY A 37 6.43 12.94 9.71
C GLY A 37 5.27 13.17 8.73
N LEU A 38 4.37 12.19 8.60
CA LEU A 38 3.23 12.21 7.67
C LEU A 38 1.91 12.40 8.42
N ASP A 39 0.88 12.90 7.74
CA ASP A 39 -0.49 12.84 8.27
C ASP A 39 -1.02 11.40 8.23
N PHE A 40 -1.97 11.12 9.13
CA PHE A 40 -2.56 9.79 9.28
C PHE A 40 -3.07 9.16 7.97
N GLN A 41 -3.67 9.97 7.08
CA GLN A 41 -4.16 9.49 5.79
C GLN A 41 -3.02 9.06 4.85
N ALA A 42 -1.95 9.86 4.76
CA ALA A 42 -0.80 9.53 3.93
C ALA A 42 -0.02 8.33 4.51
N GLY A 43 0.17 8.29 5.83
CA GLY A 43 0.77 7.16 6.53
C GLY A 43 -0.01 5.86 6.31
N CYS A 44 -1.35 5.91 6.34
CA CYS A 44 -2.21 4.76 6.06
C CYS A 44 -2.06 4.26 4.61
N GLN A 45 -2.08 5.16 3.63
CA GLN A 45 -1.90 4.80 2.21
C GLN A 45 -0.52 4.20 1.92
N LEU A 46 0.54 4.73 2.54
CA LEU A 46 1.89 4.19 2.40
C LEU A 46 2.00 2.80 3.01
N LEU A 47 1.46 2.62 4.22
CA LEU A 47 1.47 1.35 4.92
C LEU A 47 0.65 0.28 4.17
N LEU A 48 -0.52 0.65 3.65
CA LEU A 48 -1.33 -0.24 2.81
C LEU A 48 -0.62 -0.62 1.51
N GLY A 49 0.04 0.33 0.82
CA GLY A 49 0.80 0.02 -0.38
C GLY A 49 1.96 -0.94 -0.11
N LEU A 50 2.64 -0.79 1.03
CA LEU A 50 3.73 -1.66 1.45
C LEU A 50 3.22 -3.06 1.81
N ILE A 51 2.14 -3.15 2.59
CA ILE A 51 1.51 -4.43 2.94
C ILE A 51 0.96 -5.12 1.70
N ALA A 52 0.29 -4.39 0.81
CA ALA A 52 -0.27 -4.96 -0.42
C ALA A 52 0.84 -5.47 -1.36
N GLY A 53 1.92 -4.71 -1.53
CA GLY A 53 3.09 -5.16 -2.29
C GLY A 53 3.72 -6.42 -1.71
N ALA A 54 3.92 -6.46 -0.38
CA ALA A 54 4.43 -7.64 0.31
C ALA A 54 3.49 -8.84 0.21
N ALA A 55 2.18 -8.63 0.35
CA ALA A 55 1.17 -9.67 0.23
C ALA A 55 1.14 -10.27 -1.18
N ILE A 56 1.29 -9.44 -2.21
CA ILE A 56 1.40 -9.88 -3.61
C ILE A 56 2.63 -10.78 -3.81
N LEU A 57 3.78 -10.42 -3.21
CA LEU A 57 5.00 -11.25 -3.26
C LEU A 57 4.83 -12.58 -2.50
N CYS A 58 4.27 -12.55 -1.30
CA CYS A 58 4.00 -13.76 -0.52
C CYS A 58 3.00 -14.68 -1.21
N ALA A 59 1.96 -14.12 -1.84
CA ALA A 59 1.00 -14.90 -2.62
C ALA A 59 1.64 -15.53 -3.85
N ALA A 60 2.53 -14.81 -4.55
CA ALA A 60 3.29 -15.37 -5.66
C ALA A 60 4.25 -16.48 -5.22
N TRP A 61 4.94 -16.31 -4.08
CA TRP A 61 5.79 -17.33 -3.49
C TRP A 61 5.01 -18.60 -3.15
N TRP A 62 3.91 -18.45 -2.40
CA TRP A 62 3.05 -19.56 -2.01
C TRP A 62 2.48 -20.30 -3.23
N TRP A 63 2.09 -19.55 -4.27
CA TRP A 63 1.59 -20.14 -5.50
C TRP A 63 2.66 -20.94 -6.24
N GLN A 64 3.88 -20.40 -6.32
CA GLN A 64 5.02 -21.06 -6.96
C GLN A 64 5.40 -22.38 -6.26
N GLU A 65 5.26 -22.44 -4.93
CA GLU A 65 5.60 -23.63 -4.15
C GLU A 65 4.53 -24.74 -4.26
N ASN A 66 3.28 -24.38 -4.55
CA ASN A 66 2.15 -25.31 -4.64
C ASN A 66 1.73 -25.65 -6.09
N ASN A 67 2.19 -24.91 -7.08
CA ASN A 67 1.88 -25.14 -8.49
C ASN A 67 3.14 -24.96 -9.35
N ASP A 68 3.44 -25.93 -10.21
CA ASP A 68 4.48 -25.85 -11.25
C ASP A 68 4.17 -24.82 -12.37
N GLY A 69 3.22 -23.92 -12.11
CA GLY A 69 2.68 -22.96 -13.07
C GLY A 69 3.56 -21.72 -13.21
N PHE A 70 4.18 -21.58 -14.38
CA PHE A 70 5.09 -20.50 -14.80
C PHE A 70 4.56 -19.05 -14.64
N ILE A 71 3.25 -18.83 -14.61
CA ILE A 71 2.64 -17.49 -14.72
C ILE A 71 2.83 -16.65 -13.45
N PHE A 72 2.70 -17.25 -12.26
CA PHE A 72 2.78 -16.57 -10.96
C PHE A 72 4.10 -16.83 -10.23
N THR A 73 5.22 -16.75 -10.94
CA THR A 73 6.55 -16.80 -10.32
C THR A 73 6.88 -15.46 -9.67
N VAL A 74 7.58 -15.49 -8.53
CA VAL A 74 8.01 -14.29 -7.79
C VAL A 74 8.70 -13.26 -8.71
N LYS A 75 9.52 -13.71 -9.67
CA LYS A 75 10.17 -12.86 -10.68
C LYS A 75 9.19 -12.04 -11.54
N ASN A 76 8.09 -12.64 -12.01
CA ASN A 76 7.12 -11.96 -12.87
C ASN A 76 6.23 -10.98 -12.08
N VAL A 77 5.99 -11.29 -10.81
CA VAL A 77 5.12 -10.51 -9.95
C VAL A 77 5.87 -9.36 -9.25
N LEU A 78 7.21 -9.42 -9.21
CA LEU A 78 8.07 -8.40 -8.60
C LEU A 78 7.85 -6.99 -9.17
N PRO A 79 7.82 -6.75 -10.50
CA PRO A 79 7.53 -5.43 -11.06
C PRO A 79 6.14 -4.91 -10.65
N ALA A 80 5.14 -5.80 -10.59
CA ALA A 80 3.79 -5.45 -10.19
C ALA A 80 3.70 -5.09 -8.70
N SER A 81 4.36 -5.86 -7.83
CA SER A 81 4.43 -5.56 -6.40
C SER A 81 5.10 -4.21 -6.14
N LEU A 82 6.17 -3.90 -6.87
CA LEU A 82 6.90 -2.64 -6.74
C LEU A 82 6.07 -1.46 -7.23
N ALA A 83 5.26 -1.64 -8.28
CA ALA A 83 4.31 -0.62 -8.73
C ALA A 83 3.23 -0.32 -7.69
N VAL A 84 2.73 -1.33 -6.96
CA VAL A 84 1.76 -1.14 -5.88
C VAL A 84 2.38 -0.40 -4.70
N ILE A 85 3.63 -0.74 -4.33
CA ILE A 85 4.37 -0.01 -3.30
C ILE A 85 4.56 1.45 -3.72
N TRP A 86 4.97 1.70 -4.97
CA TRP A 86 5.14 3.04 -5.52
C TRP A 86 3.86 3.88 -5.46
N LEU A 87 2.71 3.27 -5.78
CA LEU A 87 1.42 3.95 -5.69
C LEU A 87 1.04 4.32 -4.25
N GLY A 88 1.34 3.47 -3.27
CA GLY A 88 1.14 3.80 -1.85
C GLY A 88 2.12 4.86 -1.35
N PHE A 89 3.35 4.84 -1.86
CA PHE A 89 4.39 5.81 -1.53
C PHE A 89 4.08 7.24 -2.04
N TRP A 90 3.19 7.35 -3.04
CA TRP A 90 2.84 8.62 -3.66
C TRP A 90 2.21 9.64 -2.70
N SER A 91 1.38 9.19 -1.76
CA SER A 91 0.74 10.08 -0.78
C SER A 91 1.78 10.72 0.14
N ALA A 92 2.81 9.96 0.53
CA ALA A 92 3.92 10.47 1.33
C ALA A 92 4.80 11.44 0.56
N LEU A 93 5.11 11.14 -0.70
CA LEU A 93 5.86 12.04 -1.58
C LEU A 93 5.15 13.40 -1.75
N GLN A 94 3.83 13.41 -1.90
CA GLN A 94 3.08 14.67 -1.98
C GLN A 94 3.16 15.49 -0.68
N GLN A 95 3.18 14.84 0.48
CA GLN A 95 3.32 15.56 1.74
C GLN A 95 4.74 16.09 1.94
N TRP A 96 5.76 15.27 1.70
CA TRP A 96 7.15 15.71 1.77
C TRP A 96 7.51 16.77 0.72
N GLY A 97 6.86 16.70 -0.43
CA GLY A 97 7.04 17.65 -1.53
C GLY A 97 6.16 18.89 -1.42
N SER A 98 5.29 18.99 -0.40
CA SER A 98 4.43 20.15 -0.24
C SER A 98 5.26 21.38 0.12
N VAL A 99 5.25 22.39 -0.74
CA VAL A 99 5.95 23.65 -0.52
C VAL A 99 4.91 24.69 -0.12
N GLY A 100 4.78 24.95 1.18
CA GLY A 100 3.95 26.02 1.72
C GLY A 100 2.72 25.57 2.51
N ARG A 101 2.09 26.53 3.22
CA ARG A 101 0.90 26.30 4.06
C ARG A 101 -0.30 25.96 3.18
N ALA A 102 -0.97 24.85 3.48
CA ALA A 102 -2.21 24.47 2.80
C ALA A 102 -3.31 25.50 3.08
N PHE A 103 -3.71 26.27 2.08
CA PHE A 103 -4.90 27.11 2.13
C PHE A 103 -6.05 26.37 1.44
N HIS A 104 -7.19 26.24 2.14
CA HIS A 104 -8.40 25.64 1.58
C HIS A 104 -8.77 26.33 0.26
N GLY A 105 -8.83 25.56 -0.84
CA GLY A 105 -9.26 26.05 -2.15
C GLY A 105 -8.14 26.36 -3.15
N HIS A 106 -6.86 26.28 -2.76
CA HIS A 106 -5.73 26.41 -3.69
C HIS A 106 -5.04 25.07 -3.95
N VAL A 107 -4.67 24.82 -5.21
CA VAL A 107 -3.77 23.71 -5.56
C VAL A 107 -2.45 24.01 -4.87
N GLN A 108 -2.09 23.19 -3.88
CA GLN A 108 -0.86 23.36 -3.12
C GLN A 108 0.31 23.17 -4.08
N ASP A 109 1.25 24.13 -4.13
CA ASP A 109 2.43 23.98 -4.96
C ASP A 109 3.29 22.86 -4.39
N VAL A 110 3.37 21.77 -5.15
CA VAL A 110 4.17 20.60 -4.82
C VAL A 110 5.46 20.67 -5.64
N ALA A 111 6.59 20.35 -5.02
CA ALA A 111 7.87 20.28 -5.69
C ALA A 111 7.78 19.39 -6.95
N TRP A 112 8.54 19.74 -7.99
CA TRP A 112 8.44 19.10 -9.30
C TRP A 112 8.60 17.57 -9.26
N TRP A 113 9.36 17.05 -8.28
CA TRP A 113 9.59 15.62 -8.07
C TRP A 113 8.39 14.87 -7.43
N ALA A 114 7.45 15.60 -6.81
CA ALA A 114 6.21 15.08 -6.24
C ALA A 114 4.96 15.51 -7.04
N ASN A 115 5.14 15.96 -8.29
CA ASN A 115 4.05 16.29 -9.20
C ASN A 115 3.42 15.04 -9.84
N GLY A 116 2.14 15.06 -10.20
CA GLY A 116 1.45 13.92 -10.83
C GLY A 116 2.15 13.34 -12.06
N PHE A 117 3.00 14.11 -12.75
CA PHE A 117 3.87 13.61 -13.82
C PHE A 117 4.88 12.56 -13.34
N THR A 118 5.59 12.79 -12.22
CA THR A 118 6.53 11.80 -11.67
C THR A 118 5.83 10.56 -11.13
N ARG A 119 4.59 10.68 -10.66
CA ARG A 119 3.76 9.53 -10.27
C ARG A 119 3.67 8.51 -11.40
N TRP A 120 3.20 8.96 -12.56
CA TRP A 120 2.95 8.11 -13.71
C TRP A 120 4.23 7.78 -14.48
N GLY A 121 5.17 8.74 -14.55
CA GLY A 121 6.46 8.53 -15.20
C GLY A 121 7.30 7.46 -14.50
N VAL A 122 7.44 7.52 -13.18
CA VAL A 122 8.18 6.50 -12.43
C VAL A 122 7.44 5.16 -12.44
N LEU A 123 6.11 5.15 -12.39
CA LEU A 123 5.32 3.92 -12.52
C LEU A 123 5.57 3.24 -13.88
N LEU A 124 5.55 4.01 -14.97
CA LEU A 124 5.88 3.50 -16.30
C LEU A 124 7.30 2.96 -16.36
N ILE A 125 8.28 3.62 -15.73
CA ILE A 125 9.66 3.12 -15.66
C ILE A 125 9.72 1.80 -14.87
N ILE A 126 9.10 1.72 -13.70
CA ILE A 126 9.09 0.50 -12.86
C ILE A 126 8.50 -0.67 -13.64
N VAL A 127 7.36 -0.47 -14.30
CA VAL A 127 6.68 -1.52 -15.06
C VAL A 127 7.50 -1.88 -16.30
N SER A 128 7.86 -0.90 -17.14
CA SER A 128 8.56 -1.17 -18.40
C SER A 128 9.96 -1.74 -18.20
N ALA A 129 10.76 -1.17 -17.30
CA ALA A 129 12.10 -1.67 -16.99
C ALA A 129 12.04 -3.00 -16.25
N GLY A 130 11.11 -3.16 -15.30
CA GLY A 130 10.91 -4.40 -14.57
C GLY A 130 10.53 -5.57 -15.48
N TYR A 131 9.54 -5.39 -16.37
CA TYR A 131 9.18 -6.43 -17.33
C TYR A 131 10.23 -6.63 -18.42
N SER A 132 10.94 -5.57 -18.87
CA SER A 132 12.06 -5.72 -19.80
C SER A 132 13.18 -6.57 -19.21
N TYR A 133 13.49 -6.39 -17.93
CA TYR A 133 14.47 -7.21 -17.21
C TYR A 133 14.01 -8.68 -17.12
N VAL A 134 12.76 -8.90 -16.74
CA VAL A 134 12.17 -10.25 -16.69
C VAL A 134 12.25 -10.94 -18.06
N CYS A 135 11.85 -10.27 -19.14
CA CYS A 135 11.95 -10.80 -20.50
C CYS A 135 13.38 -11.13 -20.91
N ARG A 136 14.36 -10.24 -20.64
CA ARG A 136 15.78 -10.53 -20.92
C ARG A 136 16.31 -11.74 -20.16
N THR A 137 15.89 -11.92 -18.92
CA THR A 137 16.28 -13.11 -18.14
C THR A 137 15.53 -14.38 -18.55
N ARG A 138 14.49 -14.25 -19.39
CA ARG A 138 13.72 -15.37 -19.94
C ARG A 138 14.37 -15.93 -21.21
N ASP A 139 14.93 -15.05 -22.04
CA ASP A 139 15.52 -15.41 -23.35
C ASP A 139 17.02 -15.81 -23.25
N GLY A 140 17.56 -15.91 -22.04
CA GLY A 140 18.96 -16.27 -21.77
C GLY A 140 19.23 -17.75 -21.51
N TYR A 141 18.34 -18.65 -21.96
CA TYR A 141 18.53 -20.11 -21.93
C TYR A 141 18.60 -20.70 -23.33
#